data_AF-R0GLP6-F1
#
_entry.id   AF-R0GLP6-F1
#
_cell.length_a   1.000
_cell.length_b   1.000
_cell.length_c   1.000
_cell.angle_alpha   90.00
_cell.angle_beta   90.00
_cell.angle_gamma   90.00
#
_symmetry.space_group_name_H-M   'P 1'
#
loop_
_entity.id
_entity.type
_entity.pdbx_description
1 polymer ?
#
loop_
_entity_poly.entity_id
_entity_poly.type
_entity_poly.pdbx_seq_one_letter_code
_entity_poly.pdbx_strand_id
1 'polypeptide(L)' 'MFSAQNKIKKDKNAEPTECEEQVAQALFDLENTNQELKSELKDLYINQAVHMDISGNRKAVVIY' A
#
# COMPACT_ATOMS: atom_id res chain seq x y z
N MET A 1 -16.21 4.32 -7.23
CA MET A 1 -14.88 4.67 -7.82
C MET A 1 -13.85 3.77 -7.16
N PHE A 2 -12.99 3.11 -7.95
CA PHE A 2 -11.81 2.42 -7.42
C PHE A 2 -10.74 3.48 -7.14
N SER A 3 -10.55 3.80 -5.87
CA SER A 3 -9.50 4.72 -5.41
C SER A 3 -8.37 3.90 -4.81
N ALA A 4 -7.13 4.40 -4.87
CA ALA A 4 -5.98 3.82 -4.15
C ALA A 4 -6.29 3.61 -2.66
N GLN A 5 -7.13 4.48 -2.05
CA GLN A 5 -7.58 4.32 -0.66
C GLN A 5 -8.27 2.99 -0.39
N ASN A 6 -8.86 2.34 -1.41
CA ASN A 6 -9.47 1.02 -1.24
C ASN A 6 -8.42 -0.06 -0.97
N LYS A 7 -7.13 0.16 -1.27
CA LYS A 7 -6.04 -0.78 -0.99
C LYS A 7 -5.59 -0.77 0.47
N ILE A 8 -6.07 0.16 1.28
CA ILE A 8 -5.77 0.24 2.71
C ILE A 8 -7.03 -0.11 3.49
N LYS A 9 -6.92 -1.04 4.43
CA LYS A 9 -7.98 -1.37 5.39
C LYS A 9 -7.41 -1.31 6.80
N LYS A 10 -7.56 -0.16 7.44
CA LYS A 10 -7.14 0.00 8.84
C LYS A 10 -8.22 -0.47 9.79
N ASP A 11 -7.77 -0.99 10.93
CA ASP A 11 -8.68 -1.26 12.04
C ASP A 11 -9.33 0.05 12.53
N LYS A 12 -10.60 -0.07 12.94
CA LYS A 12 -11.38 1.02 13.55
C LYS A 12 -11.58 2.26 12.67
N ASN A 13 -11.50 2.12 11.34
CA ASN A 13 -11.63 3.22 10.38
C ASN A 13 -10.64 4.37 10.63
N ALA A 14 -9.44 4.06 11.13
CA ALA A 14 -8.39 5.06 11.29
C ALA A 14 -8.01 5.66 9.93
N GLU A 15 -7.68 6.95 9.91
CA GLU A 15 -7.22 7.60 8.68
C GLU A 15 -5.86 7.03 8.25
N PRO A 16 -5.66 6.83 6.92
CA PRO A 16 -4.36 6.51 6.36
C PRO A 16 -3.32 7.57 6.70
N THR A 17 -2.11 7.12 6.97
CA THR A 17 -0.92 7.95 7.01
C THR A 17 -0.38 8.16 5.60
N GLU A 18 0.42 9.20 5.39
CA GLU A 18 1.03 9.50 4.10
C GLU A 18 1.82 8.30 3.51
N CYS A 19 2.53 7.55 4.36
CA CYS A 19 3.24 6.34 3.94
C CYS A 19 2.29 5.27 3.40
N GLU A 20 1.19 5.02 4.11
CA GLU A 20 0.17 4.06 3.69
C GLU A 20 -0.46 4.49 2.36
N GLU A 21 -0.79 5.78 2.21
CA GLU A 21 -1.35 6.32 0.97
C GLU A 21 -0.40 6.13 -0.22
N GLN A 22 0.90 6.38 -0.04
CA GLN A 22 1.90 6.16 -1.07
C GLN A 22 2.00 4.69 -1.48
N VAL A 23 2.00 3.76 -0.51
CA VAL A 23 2.03 2.32 -0.80
C VAL A 23 0.76 1.88 -1.51
N ALA A 24 -0.39 2.38 -1.08
CA ALA A 24 -1.69 2.07 -1.67
C ALA A 24 -1.81 2.55 -3.12
N GLN A 25 -1.29 3.74 -3.41
CA GLN A 25 -1.20 4.26 -4.77
C GLN A 25 -0.31 3.37 -5.63
N ALA A 26 0.86 2.97 -5.13
CA ALA A 26 1.77 2.09 -5.86
C ALA A 26 1.12 0.72 -6.18
N LEU A 27 0.37 0.13 -5.23
CA LEU A 27 -0.36 -1.12 -5.46
C LEU A 27 -1.49 -0.96 -6.49
N PHE A 28 -2.20 0.16 -6.46
CA PHE A 28 -3.23 0.46 -7.44
C PHE A 28 -2.66 0.66 -8.84
N ASP A 29 -1.54 1.36 -8.96
CA ASP A 29 -0.85 1.57 -10.23
C ASP A 29 -0.33 0.24 -10.79
N LEU A 30 0.21 -0.64 -9.92
CA LEU A 30 0.65 -1.98 -10.32
C LEU A 30 -0.51 -2.84 -10.83
N GLU A 31 -1.67 -2.80 -10.16
CA GLU A 31 -2.89 -3.50 -10.60
C GLU A 31 -3.35 -3.05 -12.00
N ASN A 32 -3.24 -1.75 -12.29
CA ASN A 32 -3.70 -1.19 -13.56
C ASN A 32 -2.68 -1.32 -14.69
N THR A 33 -1.39 -1.38 -14.37
CA THR A 33 -0.30 -1.46 -15.35
C THR A 33 0.08 -2.89 -15.70
N ASN A 34 -0.17 -3.88 -14.82
CA ASN A 34 0.19 -5.27 -15.04
C ASN A 34 -1.03 -6.19 -15.08
N GLN A 35 -1.39 -6.67 -16.28
CA GLN A 35 -2.57 -7.52 -16.49
C GLN A 35 -2.50 -8.88 -15.80
N GLU A 36 -1.30 -9.45 -15.66
CA GLU A 36 -1.11 -10.76 -15.02
C GLU A 36 -1.36 -10.69 -13.51
N LEU A 37 -0.94 -9.58 -12.89
CA LEU A 37 -1.10 -9.37 -11.44
C LEU A 37 -2.46 -8.76 -11.07
N LYS A 38 -3.24 -8.29 -12.05
CA LYS A 38 -4.48 -7.55 -11.81
C LYS A 38 -5.48 -8.33 -10.96
N SER A 39 -5.69 -9.62 -11.26
CA SER A 39 -6.63 -10.45 -10.50
C SER A 39 -6.17 -10.70 -9.07
N GLU A 40 -4.87 -10.88 -8.85
CA GLU A 40 -4.32 -11.12 -7.51
C GLU A 40 -4.34 -9.84 -6.66
N LEU A 41 -4.01 -8.70 -7.29
CA LEU A 41 -3.95 -7.42 -6.60
C LEU A 41 -5.33 -6.87 -6.28
N LYS A 42 -6.36 -7.16 -7.09
CA LYS A 42 -7.72 -6.61 -6.92
C LYS A 42 -8.25 -6.75 -5.49
N ASP A 43 -8.11 -7.95 -4.92
CA ASP A 43 -8.59 -8.30 -3.59
C ASP A 43 -7.49 -8.22 -2.50
N LEU A 44 -6.31 -7.70 -2.85
CA LEU A 44 -5.22 -7.41 -1.92
C LEU A 44 -5.45 -6.07 -1.22
N TYR A 45 -5.26 -6.10 0.10
CA TYR A 45 -5.35 -4.94 0.98
C TYR A 45 -4.21 -4.98 1.99
N ILE A 46 -3.77 -3.82 2.44
CA ILE A 46 -2.77 -3.68 3.51
C ILE A 46 -3.42 -3.05 4.73
N ASN A 47 -2.94 -3.44 5.92
CA ASN A 47 -3.46 -2.90 7.16
C ASN A 47 -2.63 -1.72 7.65
N GLN A 48 -1.32 -1.76 7.41
CA GLN A 48 -0.39 -0.74 7.84
C GLN A 48 0.86 -0.74 6.96
N ALA A 49 1.45 0.44 6.78
CA ALA A 49 2.78 0.59 6.22
C ALA A 49 3.60 1.58 7.06
N VAL A 50 4.88 1.30 7.27
CA VAL A 50 5.78 2.16 8.05
C VAL A 50 7.12 2.33 7.38
N HIS A 51 7.67 3.53 7.50
CA HIS A 51 9.07 3.79 7.18
C HIS A 51 9.96 3.44 8.38
N MET A 52 11.08 2.79 8.11
CA MET A 52 12.08 2.49 9.11
C MET A 52 13.47 2.80 8.55
N ASP A 53 14.27 3.51 9.32
CA ASP A 53 15.68 3.72 9.01
C ASP A 53 16.46 2.44 9.30
N ILE A 54 17.31 2.05 8.34
CA ILE A 54 18.17 0.87 8.46
C ILE A 54 19.64 1.28 8.31
N SER A 55 20.54 0.40 8.77
CA SER A 55 21.98 0.64 8.73
C SER A 55 22.49 0.99 7.32
N GLY A 56 23.40 1.97 7.27
CA GLY A 56 24.00 2.46 6.03
C GLY A 56 23.25 3.62 5.37
N ASN A 57 22.56 4.47 6.15
CA ASN A 57 21.81 5.63 5.65
C ASN A 57 20.75 5.27 4.59
N ARG A 58 20.08 4.13 4.79
CA ARG A 58 19.04 3.61 3.90
C ARG A 58 17.70 3.60 4.65
N LYS A 59 16.62 3.67 3.90
CA LYS A 59 15.25 3.58 4.40
C LYS A 59 14.58 2.32 3.85
N ALA A 60 13.83 1.64 4.71
CA ALA A 60 12.98 0.53 4.34
C ALA A 60 11.52 0.90 4.55
N VAL A 61 10.64 0.30 3.74
CA VAL A 61 9.19 0.32 3.95
C VAL A 61 8.78 -1.08 4.38
N VAL A 62 8.10 -1.18 5.52
CA VAL A 62 7.53 -2.44 6.01
C VAL A 62 6.02 -2.35 5.82
N ILE A 63 5.44 -3.39 5.21
CA ILE A 63 4.01 -3.52 4.91
C ILE A 63 3.47 -4.70 5.73
N TYR A 64 2.35 -4.48 6.43
CA TYR A 64 1.67 -5.47 7.28
C TYR A 64 0.34 -5.93 6.68
#